data_AF-A0A972E4D1-F1
#
_entry.id   AF-A0A972E4D1-F1
#
_cell.length_a   1.000
_cell.length_b   1.000
_cell.length_c   1.000
_cell.angle_alpha   90.00
_cell.angle_beta   90.00
_cell.angle_gamma   90.00
#
_symmetry.space_group_name_H-M   'P 1'
#
loop_
_entity.id
_entity.type
_entity.pdbx_description
1 polymer ?
#
loop_
_entity_poly.entity_id
_entity_poly.type
_entity_poly.pdbx_seq_one_letter_code
_entity_poly.pdbx_strand_id
1 'polypeptide(L)'
;MHSRTRFIFFLLSLAALSLYAGIGATVHMLNGDALPCEIQTEYFSVVNNLGEMFLPADLLAEIRFPEAFTVTAKQSLTEIRTVYGEVFRGFVTNESITLLFYGGNMDIRRGKISKILFQNAPVAPKEYQATVTLRNGDMFYGNLMENGTKIQTSYGIVELPFKNMKRITFEGSGNVLSKLEMIEGGTLQGVIKSDYLSFSLLTGIEISVVPDLILNIVFAR
;
A
#
# COMPACT_ATOMS: atom_id res chain seq x y z
N MET A 1 18.62 -10.06 -61.37
CA MET A 1 19.61 -10.20 -60.27
C MET A 1 19.35 -9.09 -59.27
N HIS A 2 18.53 -9.35 -58.24
CA HIS A 2 18.09 -8.38 -57.25
C HIS A 2 19.10 -8.25 -56.10
N SER A 3 19.71 -7.08 -55.94
CA SER A 3 20.51 -6.76 -54.75
C SER A 3 19.66 -6.00 -53.75
N ARG A 4 19.56 -6.57 -52.55
CA ARG A 4 18.68 -6.17 -51.46
C ARG A 4 19.21 -4.95 -50.73
N THR A 5 18.37 -3.92 -50.69
CA THR A 5 18.40 -2.78 -49.77
C THR A 5 18.45 -3.27 -48.31
N ARG A 6 19.45 -2.85 -47.53
CA ARG A 6 19.44 -2.96 -46.07
C ARG A 6 19.30 -1.55 -45.49
N PHE A 7 18.06 -1.16 -45.22
CA PHE A 7 17.75 -0.02 -44.36
C PHE A 7 17.94 -0.46 -42.92
N ILE A 8 18.94 0.10 -42.23
CA ILE A 8 19.12 -0.04 -40.79
C ILE A 8 18.26 1.04 -40.15
N PHE A 9 17.12 0.67 -39.57
CA PHE A 9 16.36 1.53 -38.67
C PHE A 9 17.08 1.57 -37.32
N PHE A 10 17.76 2.68 -37.05
CA PHE A 10 18.27 3.00 -35.72
C PHE A 10 17.11 3.62 -34.93
N LEU A 11 16.48 2.83 -34.05
CA LEU A 11 15.43 3.33 -33.17
C LEU A 11 16.09 4.17 -32.06
N LEU A 12 16.02 5.49 -32.18
CA LEU A 12 16.42 6.40 -31.12
C LEU A 12 15.28 6.44 -30.09
N SER A 13 15.39 5.72 -28.97
CA SER A 13 14.44 5.87 -27.86
C SER A 13 14.70 7.22 -27.19
N LEU A 14 13.90 8.21 -27.55
CA LEU A 14 13.83 9.49 -26.87
C LEU A 14 13.16 9.24 -25.51
N ALA A 15 13.96 9.01 -24.47
CA ALA A 15 13.47 9.02 -23.10
C ALA A 15 13.09 10.47 -22.77
N ALA A 16 11.80 10.80 -22.90
CA ALA A 16 11.28 12.04 -22.34
C ALA A 16 11.43 11.95 -20.82
N LEU A 17 12.41 12.68 -20.27
CA LEU A 17 12.44 12.98 -18.84
C LEU A 17 11.19 13.82 -18.56
N SER A 18 10.11 13.17 -18.10
CA SER A 18 8.99 13.88 -17.50
C SER A 18 9.55 14.56 -16.26
N LEU A 19 9.62 15.89 -16.28
CA LEU A 19 9.84 16.66 -15.06
C LEU A 19 8.63 16.39 -14.17
N TYR A 20 8.86 15.67 -13.08
CA TYR A 20 7.85 15.49 -12.05
C TYR A 20 7.47 16.87 -11.50
N ALA A 21 6.20 17.23 -11.65
CA ALA A 21 5.67 18.41 -11.01
C ALA A 21 5.56 18.09 -9.53
N GLY A 22 6.39 18.74 -8.72
CA GLY A 22 6.40 18.51 -7.28
C GLY A 22 5.03 18.71 -6.64
N ILE A 23 4.80 18.04 -5.52
CA ILE A 23 3.51 18.06 -4.83
C ILE A 23 3.55 19.05 -3.70
N GLY A 24 2.59 19.98 -3.69
CA GLY A 24 2.39 20.89 -2.55
C GLY A 24 2.24 20.12 -1.24
N ALA A 25 3.03 20.48 -0.24
CA ALA A 25 3.03 19.86 1.07
C ALA A 25 3.45 20.85 2.15
N THR A 26 3.33 20.44 3.41
CA THR A 26 3.97 21.08 4.55
C THR A 26 4.79 20.04 5.29
N VAL A 27 6.11 20.24 5.31
CA VAL A 27 7.04 19.40 6.05
C VAL A 27 7.21 19.99 7.45
N HIS A 28 6.86 19.21 8.46
CA HIS A 28 7.10 19.56 9.85
C HIS A 28 8.38 18.91 10.33
N MET A 29 9.23 19.71 10.96
CA MET A 29 10.53 19.30 11.45
C MET A 29 10.44 18.91 12.93
N LEU A 30 11.41 18.13 13.42
CA LEU A 30 11.49 17.75 14.84
C LEU A 30 11.80 18.94 15.77
N ASN A 31 12.39 20.03 15.23
CA ASN A 31 12.66 21.25 15.99
C ASN A 31 11.45 22.19 16.08
N GLY A 32 10.30 21.82 15.50
CA GLY A 32 9.07 22.61 15.51
C GLY A 32 8.83 23.45 14.25
N ASP A 33 9.80 23.55 13.32
CA ASP A 33 9.61 24.30 12.08
C ASP A 33 8.54 23.65 11.19
N ALA A 34 7.80 24.48 10.46
CA ALA A 34 6.87 24.06 9.42
C ALA A 34 7.26 24.72 8.10
N LEU A 35 7.52 23.90 7.09
CA LEU A 35 8.03 24.32 5.79
C LEU A 35 6.98 24.04 4.72
N PRO A 36 6.17 25.03 4.30
CA PRO A 36 5.35 24.92 3.10
C PRO A 36 6.26 24.79 1.88
N CYS A 37 6.13 23.71 1.12
CA CYS A 37 7.06 23.36 0.04
C CYS A 37 6.38 22.54 -1.05
N GLU A 38 7.11 22.26 -2.14
CA GLU A 38 6.74 21.23 -3.11
C GLU A 38 7.67 20.03 -2.95
N ILE A 39 7.14 18.85 -2.62
CA ILE A 39 7.90 17.60 -2.55
C ILE A 39 8.26 17.17 -3.98
N GLN A 40 9.55 17.02 -4.24
CA GLN A 40 10.08 16.52 -5.53
C GLN A 40 10.37 15.01 -5.48
N THR A 41 10.35 14.41 -4.29
CA THR A 41 10.45 12.95 -4.12
C THR A 41 9.20 12.26 -4.65
N GLU A 42 9.33 11.53 -5.75
CA GLU A 42 8.23 10.86 -6.43
C GLU A 42 7.67 9.66 -5.65
N TYR A 43 8.53 8.87 -5.03
CA TYR A 43 8.15 7.64 -4.32
C TYR A 43 8.79 7.55 -2.94
N PHE A 44 8.01 7.05 -1.99
CA PHE A 44 8.48 6.65 -0.67
C PHE A 44 8.59 5.13 -0.61
N SER A 45 9.80 4.61 -0.42
CA SER A 45 10.02 3.17 -0.20
C SER A 45 9.77 2.83 1.25
N VAL A 46 8.92 1.83 1.47
CA VAL A 46 8.43 1.42 2.79
C VAL A 46 8.60 -0.08 2.92
N VAL A 47 9.33 -0.51 3.93
CA VAL A 47 9.46 -1.93 4.28
C VAL A 47 8.57 -2.25 5.47
N ASN A 48 7.69 -3.23 5.31
CA ASN A 48 6.84 -3.77 6.37
C ASN A 48 6.66 -5.28 6.23
N ASN A 49 5.73 -5.86 6.99
CA ASN A 49 5.47 -7.31 6.98
C ASN A 49 4.81 -7.81 5.68
N LEU A 50 4.44 -6.92 4.77
CA LEU A 50 3.91 -7.23 3.44
C LEU A 50 5.01 -7.24 2.37
N GLY A 51 6.22 -6.78 2.71
CA GLY A 51 7.35 -6.61 1.79
C GLY A 51 7.79 -5.15 1.66
N GLU A 52 8.50 -4.86 0.57
CA GLU A 52 8.86 -3.49 0.19
C GLU A 52 7.81 -2.93 -0.77
N MET A 53 7.32 -1.72 -0.48
CA MET A 53 6.33 -1.01 -1.29
C MET A 53 6.89 0.35 -1.69
N PHE A 54 6.63 0.77 -2.93
CA PHE A 54 7.00 2.09 -3.44
C PHE A 54 5.74 2.93 -3.58
N LEU A 55 5.45 3.76 -2.58
CA LEU A 55 4.23 4.56 -2.53
C LEU A 55 4.42 5.88 -3.31
N PRO A 56 3.62 6.14 -4.36
CA PRO A 56 3.66 7.40 -5.09
C PRO A 56 3.22 8.56 -4.20
N ALA A 57 4.00 9.64 -4.18
CA ALA A 57 3.75 10.79 -3.31
C ALA A 57 2.43 11.52 -3.63
N ASP A 58 1.94 11.44 -4.87
CA ASP A 58 0.67 12.03 -5.34
C ASP A 58 -0.56 11.31 -4.78
N LEU A 59 -0.37 10.09 -4.28
CA LEU A 59 -1.39 9.29 -3.63
C LEU A 59 -1.28 9.31 -2.10
N LEU A 60 -0.36 10.11 -1.54
CA LEU A 60 -0.19 10.25 -0.08
C LEU A 60 -0.96 11.46 0.46
N ALA A 61 -1.50 11.30 1.67
CA ALA A 61 -2.12 12.38 2.44
C ALA A 61 -1.22 12.81 3.62
N GLU A 62 -0.65 11.84 4.33
CA GLU A 62 0.23 12.09 5.48
C GLU A 62 1.31 11.01 5.58
N ILE A 63 2.54 11.44 5.93
CA ILE A 63 3.57 10.56 6.48
C ILE A 63 3.90 11.07 7.87
N ARG A 64 3.80 10.23 8.89
CA ARG A 64 4.17 10.55 10.27
C ARG A 64 5.34 9.70 10.70
N PHE A 65 6.48 10.34 10.91
CA PHE A 65 7.67 9.69 11.43
C PHE A 65 7.61 9.57 12.95
N PRO A 66 8.23 8.53 13.52
CA PRO A 66 8.35 8.41 14.95
C PRO A 66 9.21 9.50 15.58
N GLU A 67 8.81 9.97 16.76
CA GLU A 67 9.67 10.83 17.58
C GLU A 67 10.83 10.02 18.17
N ALA A 68 12.05 10.54 18.07
CA ALA A 68 13.27 9.84 18.48
C ALA A 68 13.38 9.55 19.99
N PHE A 69 12.47 10.08 20.83
CA PHE A 69 12.61 10.07 22.30
C PHE A 69 11.51 9.33 23.06
N THR A 70 10.48 8.80 22.40
CA THR A 70 9.42 8.06 23.07
C THR A 70 9.82 6.59 23.22
N VAL A 71 10.78 6.35 24.10
CA VAL A 71 11.24 4.99 24.48
C VAL A 71 10.17 4.36 25.38
N THR A 72 9.09 3.89 24.79
CA THR A 72 8.40 2.71 25.30
C THR A 72 8.53 1.64 24.22
N ALA A 73 9.08 0.50 24.59
CA ALA A 73 9.67 -0.53 23.73
C ALA A 73 8.65 -1.30 22.85
N LYS A 74 7.92 -0.58 22.00
CA LYS A 74 7.11 -1.11 20.89
C LYS A 74 7.24 -0.16 19.69
N GLN A 75 8.45 -0.15 19.12
CA GLN A 75 8.83 0.35 17.79
C GLN A 75 7.80 1.29 17.16
N SER A 76 7.93 2.59 17.37
CA SER A 76 7.13 3.58 16.66
C SER A 76 7.50 3.52 15.17
N LEU A 77 6.70 2.79 14.40
CA LEU A 77 6.83 2.69 12.94
C LEU A 77 6.40 4.01 12.31
N THR A 78 6.88 4.27 11.09
CA THR A 78 6.32 5.36 10.29
C THR A 78 4.90 4.98 9.91
N GLU A 79 3.93 5.87 10.16
CA GLU A 79 2.55 5.70 9.71
C GLU A 79 2.37 6.50 8.42
N ILE A 80 1.83 5.85 7.39
CA ILE A 80 1.57 6.44 6.08
C ILE A 80 0.10 6.32 5.79
N ARG A 81 -0.51 7.44 5.38
CA ARG A 81 -1.91 7.54 5.00
C ARG A 81 -2.02 7.92 3.54
N THR A 82 -2.78 7.16 2.76
CA THR A 82 -3.07 7.48 1.36
C THR A 82 -4.24 8.45 1.25
N VAL A 83 -4.42 9.06 0.09
CA VAL A 83 -5.59 9.91 -0.23
C VAL A 83 -6.92 9.14 -0.13
N TYR A 84 -6.88 7.81 -0.22
CA TYR A 84 -8.03 6.93 -0.08
C TYR A 84 -8.38 6.60 1.38
N GLY A 85 -7.55 7.03 2.34
CA GLY A 85 -7.74 6.74 3.77
C GLY A 85 -7.14 5.40 4.22
N GLU A 86 -6.33 4.77 3.38
CA GLU A 86 -5.58 3.55 3.74
C GLU A 86 -4.48 3.89 4.74
N VAL A 87 -4.08 2.92 5.55
CA VAL A 87 -3.06 3.07 6.59
C VAL A 87 -2.05 1.95 6.46
N PHE A 88 -0.79 2.32 6.27
CA PHE A 88 0.35 1.40 6.25
C PHE A 88 1.36 1.82 7.30
N ARG A 89 1.85 0.86 8.10
CA ARG A 89 2.94 1.08 9.04
C ARG A 89 4.18 0.33 8.60
N GLY A 90 5.33 1.00 8.66
CA GLY A 90 6.60 0.41 8.26
C GLY A 90 7.81 1.32 8.46
N PHE A 91 8.92 0.92 7.86
CA PHE A 91 10.16 1.69 7.84
C PHE A 91 10.32 2.37 6.48
N VAL A 92 10.33 3.70 6.46
CA VAL A 92 10.68 4.45 5.25
C VAL A 92 12.20 4.40 5.06
N THR A 93 12.64 3.89 3.92
CA THR A 93 14.06 3.67 3.60
C THR A 93 14.73 4.87 2.96
N ASN A 94 13.96 5.84 2.42
CA ASN A 94 14.49 7.10 1.90
C ASN A 94 15.34 7.81 2.98
N GLU A 95 16.63 8.03 2.71
CA GLU A 95 17.53 8.73 3.64
C GLU A 95 17.25 10.24 3.65
N SER A 96 17.03 10.81 2.47
CA SER A 96 16.71 12.22 2.24
C SER A 96 15.40 12.37 1.48
N ILE A 97 14.68 13.45 1.78
CA ILE A 97 13.49 13.91 1.08
C ILE A 97 13.87 15.22 0.37
N THR A 98 13.67 15.27 -0.94
CA THR A 98 13.98 16.42 -1.78
C THR A 98 12.72 17.27 -1.93
N LEU A 99 12.86 18.58 -1.71
CA LEU A 99 11.77 19.53 -1.81
C LEU A 99 12.21 20.85 -2.42
N LEU A 100 11.25 21.62 -2.93
CA LEU A 100 11.41 23.00 -3.36
C LEU A 100 10.81 23.92 -2.29
N PHE A 101 11.63 24.75 -1.67
CA PHE A 101 11.23 25.72 -0.63
C PHE A 101 11.56 27.14 -1.11
N TYR A 102 10.52 27.96 -1.33
CA TYR A 102 10.66 29.32 -1.87
C TYR A 102 11.58 29.41 -3.11
N GLY A 103 11.48 28.44 -4.03
CA GLY A 103 12.26 28.39 -5.27
C GLY A 103 13.67 27.80 -5.14
N GLY A 104 14.10 27.44 -3.93
CA GLY A 104 15.36 26.73 -3.69
C GLY A 104 15.14 25.23 -3.50
N ASN A 105 15.94 24.41 -4.19
CA ASN A 105 16.00 22.98 -3.93
C ASN A 105 16.68 22.71 -2.58
N MET A 106 16.10 21.84 -1.78
CA MET A 106 16.62 21.47 -0.47
C MET A 106 16.44 19.97 -0.25
N ASP A 107 17.52 19.31 0.18
CA ASP A 107 17.48 17.92 0.63
C ASP A 107 17.47 17.87 2.16
N ILE A 108 16.42 17.28 2.72
CA ILE A 108 16.24 17.13 4.16
C ILE A 108 16.45 15.67 4.54
N ARG A 109 17.34 15.41 5.50
CA ARG A 109 17.46 14.06 6.08
C ARG A 109 16.16 13.67 6.78
N ARG A 110 15.63 12.49 6.46
CA ARG A 110 14.39 11.94 7.03
C ARG A 110 14.37 12.01 8.56
N GLY A 111 15.49 11.72 9.21
CA GLY A 111 15.64 11.76 10.68
C GLY A 111 15.48 13.15 11.32
N LYS A 112 15.26 14.22 10.54
CA LYS A 112 14.94 15.57 11.03
C LYS A 112 13.46 15.93 10.87
N ILE A 113 12.69 15.09 10.18
CA ILE A 113 11.28 15.33 9.86
C ILE A 113 10.41 14.63 10.91
N SER A 114 9.39 15.33 11.41
CA SER A 114 8.37 14.75 12.30
C SER A 114 7.19 14.23 11.49
N LYS A 115 6.69 15.01 10.53
CA LYS A 115 5.63 14.58 9.60
C LYS A 115 5.65 15.38 8.30
N ILE A 116 5.04 14.82 7.27
CA ILE A 116 4.77 15.46 5.99
C ILE A 116 3.26 15.45 5.78
N LEU A 117 2.67 16.62 5.57
CA LEU A 117 1.26 16.77 5.22
C LEU A 117 1.17 17.16 3.75
N PHE A 118 0.67 16.27 2.91
CA PHE A 118 0.48 16.55 1.49
C PHE A 118 -0.80 17.36 1.29
N GLN A 119 -0.82 18.21 0.29
CA GLN A 119 -2.01 18.99 -0.10
C GLN A 119 -2.92 18.21 -1.08
N ASN A 120 -2.66 16.92 -1.27
CA ASN A 120 -3.50 16.05 -2.08
C ASN A 120 -4.90 15.95 -1.46
N ALA A 121 -5.93 16.15 -2.27
CA ALA A 121 -7.31 16.09 -1.79
C ALA A 121 -7.68 14.64 -1.41
N PRO A 122 -8.41 14.42 -0.29
CA PRO A 122 -8.97 13.11 0.01
C PRO A 122 -9.87 12.63 -1.14
N VAL A 123 -9.71 11.37 -1.52
CA VAL A 123 -10.47 10.74 -2.60
C VAL A 123 -11.31 9.62 -2.01
N ALA A 124 -12.63 9.69 -2.24
CA ALA A 124 -13.50 8.59 -1.86
C ALA A 124 -13.08 7.32 -2.62
N PRO A 125 -12.82 6.18 -1.93
CA PRO A 125 -12.46 4.93 -2.59
C PRO A 125 -13.56 4.49 -3.55
N LYS A 126 -13.20 4.23 -4.81
CA LYS A 126 -14.09 3.68 -5.84
C LYS A 126 -13.42 2.46 -6.46
N GLU A 127 -14.22 1.56 -7.03
CA GLU A 127 -13.72 0.44 -7.85
C GLU A 127 -12.74 -0.50 -7.10
N TYR A 128 -13.07 -0.83 -5.85
CA TYR A 128 -12.39 -1.88 -5.07
C TYR A 128 -13.34 -3.04 -4.78
N GLN A 129 -12.80 -4.27 -4.67
CA GLN A 129 -13.57 -5.46 -4.33
C GLN A 129 -13.59 -5.76 -2.83
N ALA A 130 -12.57 -5.32 -2.08
CA ALA A 130 -12.48 -5.64 -0.66
C ALA A 130 -11.78 -4.55 0.15
N THR A 131 -12.24 -4.40 1.40
CA THR A 131 -11.48 -3.75 2.47
C THR A 131 -10.79 -4.83 3.28
N VAL A 132 -9.49 -4.71 3.45
CA VAL A 132 -8.67 -5.66 4.22
C VAL A 132 -8.17 -4.95 5.48
N THR A 133 -8.39 -5.57 6.63
CA THR A 133 -7.81 -5.13 7.90
C THR A 133 -6.78 -6.15 8.33
N LEU A 134 -5.56 -5.69 8.62
CA LEU A 134 -4.47 -6.51 9.13
C LEU A 134 -4.51 -6.59 10.66
N ARG A 135 -3.88 -7.62 11.23
CA ARG A 135 -3.82 -7.81 12.69
C ARG A 135 -3.06 -6.70 13.42
N ASN A 136 -2.16 -5.99 12.74
CA ASN A 136 -1.45 -4.83 13.28
C ASN A 136 -2.28 -3.53 13.24
N GLY A 137 -3.51 -3.58 12.72
CA GLY A 137 -4.41 -2.43 12.57
C GLY A 137 -4.16 -1.59 11.32
N ASP A 138 -3.31 -2.03 10.40
CA ASP A 138 -3.22 -1.45 9.06
C ASP A 138 -4.46 -1.85 8.24
N MET A 139 -4.83 -1.00 7.29
CA MET A 139 -6.04 -1.17 6.50
C MET A 139 -5.81 -0.66 5.09
N PHE A 140 -6.27 -1.41 4.09
CA PHE A 140 -6.20 -1.00 2.69
C PHE A 140 -7.42 -1.46 1.89
N TYR A 141 -7.62 -0.82 0.74
CA TYR A 141 -8.59 -1.23 -0.27
C TYR A 141 -7.87 -2.00 -1.37
N GLY A 142 -8.47 -3.08 -1.85
CA GLY A 142 -7.85 -3.88 -2.89
C GLY A 142 -8.82 -4.68 -3.72
N ASN A 143 -8.34 -5.04 -4.91
CA ASN A 143 -8.97 -5.98 -5.82
C ASN A 143 -8.22 -7.32 -5.70
N LEU A 144 -8.94 -8.41 -5.43
CA LEU A 144 -8.29 -9.71 -5.39
C LEU A 144 -7.90 -10.10 -6.81
N MET A 145 -6.69 -10.65 -6.93
CA MET A 145 -6.20 -11.12 -8.23
C MET A 145 -6.80 -12.50 -8.56
N GLU A 146 -7.20 -13.26 -7.55
CA GLU A 146 -7.92 -14.52 -7.70
C GLU A 146 -9.45 -14.34 -7.61
N ASN A 147 -10.22 -15.19 -8.29
CA ASN A 147 -11.70 -15.12 -8.29
C ASN A 147 -12.37 -15.87 -7.13
N GLY A 148 -11.61 -16.65 -6.36
CA GLY A 148 -12.13 -17.49 -5.29
C GLY A 148 -11.03 -18.15 -4.48
N THR A 149 -11.43 -18.94 -3.50
CA THR A 149 -10.52 -19.65 -2.60
C THR A 149 -10.99 -21.07 -2.31
N LYS A 150 -10.03 -21.95 -1.99
CA LYS A 150 -10.30 -23.31 -1.51
C LYS A 150 -10.26 -23.32 0.00
N ILE A 151 -11.27 -23.91 0.63
CA ILE A 151 -11.34 -24.04 2.10
C ILE A 151 -11.48 -25.49 2.50
N GLN A 152 -10.59 -25.94 3.40
CA GLN A 152 -10.65 -27.26 4.02
C GLN A 152 -11.43 -27.16 5.33
N THR A 153 -12.56 -27.84 5.37
CA THR A 153 -13.41 -28.01 6.57
C THR A 153 -13.12 -29.37 7.22
N SER A 154 -13.79 -29.69 8.33
CA SER A 154 -13.73 -31.03 8.94
C SER A 154 -14.42 -32.12 8.10
N TYR A 155 -15.28 -31.75 7.15
CA TYR A 155 -16.10 -32.67 6.35
C TYR A 155 -15.76 -32.64 4.85
N GLY A 156 -14.80 -31.84 4.41
CA GLY A 156 -14.36 -31.81 3.01
C GLY A 156 -13.68 -30.52 2.59
N ILE A 157 -13.24 -30.48 1.34
CA ILE A 157 -12.68 -29.29 0.69
C ILE A 157 -13.71 -28.75 -0.29
N VAL A 158 -13.93 -27.44 -0.27
CA VAL A 158 -14.81 -26.75 -1.22
C VAL A 158 -14.11 -25.53 -1.81
N GLU A 159 -14.36 -25.27 -3.08
CA GLU A 159 -13.91 -24.08 -3.79
C GLU A 159 -15.05 -23.07 -3.85
N LEU A 160 -14.80 -21.84 -3.38
CA LEU A 160 -15.82 -20.81 -3.23
C LEU A 160 -15.39 -19.52 -3.93
N PRO A 161 -16.24 -18.97 -4.82
CA PRO A 161 -16.00 -17.66 -5.43
C PRO A 161 -16.10 -16.53 -4.41
N PHE A 162 -15.18 -15.56 -4.47
CA PHE A 162 -15.21 -14.38 -3.58
C PHE A 162 -16.45 -13.51 -3.80
N LYS A 163 -16.96 -13.44 -5.03
CA LYS A 163 -18.19 -12.71 -5.38
C LYS A 163 -19.44 -13.16 -4.59
N ASN A 164 -19.43 -14.36 -4.01
CA ASN A 164 -20.54 -14.87 -3.21
C ASN A 164 -20.35 -14.62 -1.70
N MET A 165 -19.20 -14.06 -1.31
CA MET A 165 -18.83 -13.82 0.07
C MET A 165 -19.14 -12.40 0.49
N LYS A 166 -19.58 -12.25 1.74
CA LYS A 166 -19.76 -10.97 2.42
C LYS A 166 -18.52 -10.61 3.24
N ARG A 167 -17.95 -11.59 3.95
CA ARG A 167 -16.82 -11.39 4.86
C ARG A 167 -16.02 -12.66 5.07
N ILE A 168 -14.72 -12.51 5.28
CA ILE A 168 -13.83 -13.53 5.85
C ILE A 168 -13.26 -12.97 7.15
N THR A 169 -13.35 -13.74 8.23
CA THR A 169 -12.68 -13.43 9.51
C THR A 169 -11.65 -14.51 9.78
N PHE A 170 -10.44 -14.09 10.17
CA PHE A 170 -9.29 -14.95 10.38
C PHE A 170 -8.97 -15.04 11.88
N GLU A 171 -9.06 -16.23 12.45
CA GLU A 171 -8.88 -16.50 13.88
C GLU A 171 -7.62 -17.33 14.16
N GLY A 172 -6.92 -16.97 15.24
CA GLY A 172 -5.67 -17.63 15.64
C GLY A 172 -4.43 -17.16 14.87
N SER A 173 -3.29 -17.80 15.14
CA SER A 173 -2.03 -17.62 14.42
C SER A 173 -1.48 -18.96 13.94
N GLY A 174 -0.91 -19.03 12.74
CA GLY A 174 -0.40 -20.24 12.12
C GLY A 174 -1.45 -20.95 11.25
N ASN A 175 -2.09 -22.01 11.76
CA ASN A 175 -3.20 -22.68 11.06
C ASN A 175 -4.49 -21.86 11.23
N VAL A 176 -4.57 -20.75 10.52
CA VAL A 176 -5.62 -19.76 10.69
C VAL A 176 -6.99 -20.34 10.36
N LEU A 177 -7.84 -20.40 11.38
CA LEU A 177 -9.23 -20.79 11.21
C LEU A 177 -9.96 -19.62 10.57
N SER A 178 -10.52 -19.86 9.39
CA SER A 178 -11.22 -18.86 8.59
C SER A 178 -12.73 -19.08 8.71
N LYS A 179 -13.45 -18.05 9.13
CA LYS A 179 -14.90 -18.00 9.14
C LYS A 179 -15.39 -17.15 7.98
N LEU A 180 -16.11 -17.77 7.05
CA LEU A 180 -16.67 -17.16 5.85
C LEU A 180 -18.15 -16.90 6.09
N GLU A 181 -18.62 -15.71 5.74
CA GLU A 181 -20.03 -15.34 5.69
C GLU A 181 -20.43 -15.10 4.24
N MET A 182 -21.49 -15.77 3.79
CA MET A 182 -21.98 -15.69 2.42
C MET A 182 -23.01 -14.56 2.28
N ILE A 183 -23.19 -14.05 1.05
CA ILE A 183 -24.15 -12.98 0.76
C ILE A 183 -25.59 -13.43 1.02
N GLU A 184 -25.94 -14.65 0.63
CA GLU A 184 -27.31 -15.21 0.74
C GLU A 184 -27.70 -15.61 2.18
N GLY A 185 -26.80 -15.44 3.14
CA GLY A 185 -26.95 -16.00 4.47
C GLY A 185 -26.40 -17.43 4.53
N GLY A 186 -25.57 -17.68 5.53
CA GLY A 186 -24.81 -18.92 5.66
C GLY A 186 -23.39 -18.65 6.09
N THR A 187 -22.84 -19.58 6.87
CA THR A 187 -21.47 -19.49 7.37
C THR A 187 -20.73 -20.78 7.13
N LEU A 188 -19.46 -20.66 6.75
CA LEU A 188 -18.56 -21.80 6.60
C LEU A 188 -17.31 -21.56 7.43
N GLN A 189 -16.80 -22.60 8.09
CA GLN A 189 -15.59 -22.52 8.88
C GLN A 189 -14.60 -23.60 8.47
N GLY A 190 -13.34 -23.21 8.29
CA GLY A 190 -12.28 -24.11 7.84
C GLY A 190 -10.97 -23.37 7.63
N VAL A 191 -9.98 -24.03 7.05
CA VAL A 191 -8.66 -23.45 6.76
C VAL A 191 -8.57 -23.15 5.28
N ILE A 192 -8.25 -21.90 4.92
CA ILE A 192 -7.99 -21.52 3.53
C ILE A 192 -6.72 -22.22 3.04
N LYS A 193 -6.82 -22.87 1.88
CA LYS A 193 -5.73 -23.58 1.21
C LYS A 193 -5.03 -22.68 0.19
N SER A 194 -4.53 -21.57 0.69
CA SER A 194 -3.67 -20.66 -0.05
C SER A 194 -2.61 -20.11 0.90
N ASP A 195 -1.36 -20.09 0.45
CA ASP A 195 -0.25 -19.54 1.24
C ASP A 195 -0.32 -18.01 1.29
N TYR A 196 -0.84 -17.40 0.22
CA TYR A 196 -1.00 -15.96 0.06
C TYR A 196 -2.35 -15.63 -0.57
N LEU A 197 -2.84 -14.43 -0.29
CA LEU A 197 -3.93 -13.78 -1.03
C LEU A 197 -3.34 -12.54 -1.70
N SER A 198 -3.51 -12.40 -3.01
CA SER A 198 -2.88 -11.33 -3.78
C SER A 198 -3.89 -10.22 -4.07
N PHE A 199 -3.48 -8.97 -3.86
CA PHE A 199 -4.31 -7.79 -4.01
C PHE A 199 -3.63 -6.76 -4.91
N SER A 200 -4.37 -6.19 -5.84
CA SER A 200 -4.03 -4.93 -6.48
C SER A 200 -4.67 -3.79 -5.70
N LEU A 201 -3.84 -2.92 -5.12
CA LEU A 201 -4.27 -1.76 -4.34
C LEU A 201 -4.80 -0.65 -5.25
N LEU A 202 -5.54 0.30 -4.67
CA LEU A 202 -5.99 1.50 -5.41
C LEU A 202 -4.84 2.38 -5.91
N THR A 203 -3.66 2.24 -5.30
CA THR A 203 -2.42 2.89 -5.75
C THR A 203 -1.78 2.21 -6.96
N GLY A 204 -2.33 1.09 -7.44
CA GLY A 204 -1.76 0.27 -8.51
C GLY A 204 -0.65 -0.68 -8.05
N ILE A 205 -0.29 -0.67 -6.77
CA ILE A 205 0.69 -1.58 -6.18
C ILE A 205 0.05 -2.96 -5.99
N GLU A 206 0.76 -4.00 -6.37
CA GLU A 206 0.37 -5.38 -6.10
C GLU A 206 1.06 -5.89 -4.82
N ILE A 207 0.31 -6.51 -3.93
CA ILE A 207 0.81 -7.09 -2.69
C ILE A 207 0.29 -8.52 -2.51
N SER A 208 1.10 -9.38 -1.91
CA SER A 208 0.70 -10.73 -1.50
C SER A 208 0.72 -10.83 0.02
N VAL A 209 -0.42 -11.17 0.61
CA VAL A 209 -0.60 -11.18 2.06
C VAL A 209 -0.83 -12.59 2.54
N VAL A 210 -0.02 -13.05 3.50
CA VAL A 210 -0.25 -14.33 4.18
C VAL A 210 -1.53 -14.21 5.01
N PRO A 211 -2.46 -15.18 4.95
CA PRO A 211 -3.69 -15.17 5.74
C PRO A 211 -3.50 -14.91 7.25
N ASP A 212 -2.35 -15.30 7.80
CA ASP A 212 -1.95 -15.07 9.19
C ASP A 212 -1.84 -13.59 9.57
N LEU A 213 -1.49 -12.72 8.63
CA LEU A 213 -1.39 -11.28 8.85
C LEU A 213 -2.75 -10.58 8.80
N ILE A 214 -3.76 -11.23 8.25
CA ILE A 214 -5.07 -10.65 8.01
C ILE A 214 -5.94 -10.87 9.25
N LEU A 215 -6.66 -9.83 9.66
CA LEU A 215 -7.70 -9.93 10.67
C LEU A 215 -9.05 -10.26 10.01
N ASN A 216 -9.42 -9.49 8.98
CA ASN A 216 -10.63 -9.72 8.21
C ASN A 216 -10.55 -9.12 6.81
N ILE A 217 -11.39 -9.64 5.93
CA ILE A 217 -11.67 -9.13 4.59
C ILE A 217 -13.18 -8.88 4.51
N VAL A 218 -13.58 -7.67 4.15
CA VAL A 218 -14.97 -7.31 3.91
C VAL A 218 -15.12 -6.99 2.43
N PHE A 219 -15.98 -7.73 1.73
CA PHE A 219 -16.17 -7.54 0.29
C PHE A 219 -17.11 -6.36 0.01
N ALA A 220 -16.68 -5.49 -0.90
CA ALA A 220 -17.42 -4.34 -1.39
C ALA A 220 -18.61 -4.76 -2.24
N ARG A 221 -19.58 -3.87 -2.39
CA ARG A 221 -20.83 -4.07 -3.12
C ARG A 221 -21.11 -2.90 -4.03
#